data_AF-J8EAL5-F1
#
_entry.id   AF-J8EAL5-F1
#
_cell.length_a   1.000
_cell.length_b   1.000
_cell.length_c   1.000
_cell.angle_alpha   90.00
_cell.angle_beta   90.00
_cell.angle_gamma   90.00
#
_symmetry.space_group_name_H-M   'P 1'
#
loop_
_entity.id
_entity.type
_entity.pdbx_description
1 polymer ?
#
loop_
_entity_poly.entity_id
_entity_poly.type
_entity_poly.pdbx_seq_one_letter_code
_entity_poly.pdbx_strand_id
1 'polypeptide(L)' 'MKVLMKYLEENAPDKAFVGLFASKGKGEFYEKYNFRNYSPNMTGMFKVISE' A
#
# COMPACT_ATOMS: atom_id res chain seq x y z
N MET A 1 4.62 11.10 0.45
CA MET A 1 3.72 10.02 0.90
C MET A 1 2.54 10.46 1.73
N LYS A 2 2.71 11.21 2.83
CA LYS A 2 1.56 11.61 3.68
C LYS A 2 0.39 12.23 2.90
N VAL A 3 0.68 13.16 1.99
CA VAL A 3 -0.33 13.80 1.12
C VAL A 3 -1.06 12.79 0.21
N LEU A 4 -0.31 11.86 -0.40
CA LEU A 4 -0.90 10.84 -1.27
C LEU A 4 -1.75 9.83 -0.49
N MET A 5 -1.32 9.41 0.69
CA MET A 5 -2.11 8.52 1.55
C MET A 5 -3.41 9.20 1.99
N LYS A 6 -3.32 10.45 2.43
CA LYS A 6 -4.50 11.26 2.76
C LYS A 6 -5.47 11.37 1.58
N TYR A 7 -4.96 11.67 0.39
CA TYR A 7 -5.78 11.75 -0.81
C TYR A 7 -6.51 10.42 -1.10
N LEU A 8 -5.82 9.29 -0.99
CA LEU A 8 -6.44 7.98 -1.18
C LEU A 8 -7.48 7.67 -0.11
N GLU A 9 -7.22 8.00 1.15
CA GLU A 9 -8.17 7.82 2.26
C GLU A 9 -9.43 8.69 2.11
N GLU A 10 -9.31 9.88 1.53
CA GLU A 10 -10.45 10.81 1.34
C GLU A 10 -11.25 10.53 0.06
N ASN A 11 -10.65 9.91 -0.96
CA ASN A 11 -11.23 9.85 -2.30
C ASN A 11 -11.41 8.43 -2.86
N ALA A 12 -10.72 7.42 -2.32
CA ALA A 12 -10.90 6.06 -2.81
C ALA A 12 -12.22 5.47 -2.28
N PRO A 13 -12.91 4.64 -3.08
CA PRO A 13 -14.09 3.93 -2.61
C PRO A 13 -13.72 2.95 -1.49
N ASP A 14 -14.72 2.62 -0.67
CA ASP A 14 -14.57 1.60 0.37
C ASP A 14 -14.01 0.29 -0.22
N LYS A 15 -13.03 -0.30 0.47
CA LYS A 15 -12.32 -1.53 0.08
C LYS A 15 -11.50 -1.42 -1.21
N ALA A 16 -11.08 -0.22 -1.61
CA ALA A 16 -10.18 -0.06 -2.75
C ALA A 16 -8.84 -0.77 -2.50
N PHE A 17 -8.43 -1.60 -3.45
CA PHE A 17 -7.16 -2.33 -3.39
C PHE A 17 -6.05 -1.54 -4.08
N VAL A 18 -5.02 -1.16 -3.32
CA VAL A 18 -3.90 -0.35 -3.80
C VAL A 18 -2.61 -1.17 -3.76
N GLY A 19 -1.96 -1.31 -4.91
CA GLY A 19 -0.69 -2.01 -5.06
C GLY A 19 0.46 -1.07 -5.43
N LEU A 20 1.66 -1.40 -4.96
CA LEU A 20 2.91 -0.73 -5.36
C LEU A 20 4.07 -1.71 -5.50
N PHE A 21 5.12 -1.29 -6.20
CA PHE A 21 6.39 -2.00 -6.25
C PHE A 21 7.44 -1.22 -5.47
N ALA A 22 7.98 -1.82 -4.41
CA ALA A 22 9.09 -1.26 -3.67
C ALA A 22 10.42 -1.65 -4.33
N SER A 23 11.37 -0.71 -4.40
CA SER A 23 12.74 -1.05 -4.75
C SER A 23 13.34 -2.05 -3.76
N LYS A 24 14.33 -2.82 -4.20
CA LYS A 24 15.01 -3.84 -3.37
C LYS A 24 15.47 -3.25 -2.02
N GLY A 25 15.08 -3.90 -0.93
CA GLY A 25 15.43 -3.47 0.43
C GLY A 25 14.69 -2.23 0.94
N LYS A 26 13.66 -1.74 0.24
CA LYS A 26 12.87 -0.56 0.66
C LYS A 26 11.45 -0.90 1.13
N GLY A 27 11.14 -2.18 1.35
CA GLY A 27 9.81 -2.62 1.82
C GLY A 27 9.40 -1.95 3.13
N GLU A 28 10.31 -1.91 4.11
CA GLU A 28 10.08 -1.31 5.44
C GLU A 28 9.63 0.16 5.40
N PHE A 29 9.94 0.90 4.34
CA PHE A 29 9.45 2.27 4.17
C PHE A 29 7.93 2.30 3.97
N TYR A 30 7.39 1.35 3.20
CA TYR A 30 5.98 1.27 2.83
C TYR A 30 5.13 0.56 3.89
N GLU A 31 5.72 -0.32 4.70
CA GLU A 31 5.06 -0.97 5.84
C GLU A 31 4.49 0.05 6.84
N LYS A 32 5.17 1.21 7.01
CA LYS A 32 4.70 2.34 7.84
C LYS A 32 3.36 2.94 7.37
N TYR A 33 2.95 2.63 6.15
CA TYR A 33 1.69 3.08 5.55
C TYR A 33 0.69 1.93 5.40
N ASN A 34 0.92 0.79 6.05
CA ASN A 34 0.11 -0.44 6.00
C ASN A 34 0.13 -1.19 4.67
N PHE A 35 1.15 -0.98 3.82
CA PHE A 35 1.39 -1.87 2.70
C PHE A 35 2.05 -3.16 3.20
N ARG A 36 1.47 -4.30 2.85
CA ARG A 36 1.99 -5.62 3.22
C ARG A 36 2.58 -6.31 2.00
N ASN A 37 3.70 -7.00 2.18
CA ASN A 37 4.31 -7.84 1.16
C ASN A 37 3.72 -9.25 1.23
N TYR A 38 3.22 -9.77 0.11
CA TYR A 38 2.61 -11.11 0.01
C TYR A 38 3.45 -12.07 -0.85
N SER A 39 4.74 -11.78 -1.01
CA SER A 39 5.68 -12.69 -1.67
C SER A 39 5.79 -14.03 -0.91
N PRO A 40 5.91 -15.17 -1.61
CA PRO A 40 6.07 -15.30 -3.06
C PRO A 40 4.74 -15.33 -3.85
N ASN A 41 3.59 -15.36 -3.17
CA ASN A 41 2.29 -15.62 -3.80
C ASN A 41 1.79 -14.44 -4.66
N MET A 42 2.14 -13.20 -4.31
CA MET A 42 1.86 -12.01 -5.13
C MET A 42 3.07 -11.08 -5.17
N THR A 43 3.38 -10.57 -6.36
CA THR A 43 4.50 -9.63 -6.56
C THR A 43 4.04 -8.22 -6.24
N GLY A 44 4.77 -7.55 -5.34
CA GLY A 44 4.48 -6.17 -4.91
C GLY A 44 4.04 -6.10 -3.45
N MET A 45 3.63 -4.90 -3.04
CA MET A 45 3.08 -4.64 -1.73
C MET A 45 1.69 -4.01 -1.86
N PHE A 46 0.79 -4.37 -0.96
CA PHE A 46 -0.63 -4.06 -1.11
C PHE A 46 -1.24 -3.53 0.18
N LYS A 47 -2.22 -2.62 0.04
CA LYS A 47 -3.06 -2.07 1.09
C LYS A 47 -4.51 -2.03 0.60
N VAL A 48 -5.45 -2.25 1.50
CA VAL A 48 -6.87 -1.97 1.28
C VAL A 48 -7.20 -0.63 1.95
N ILE A 49 -7.86 0.27 1.23
CA ILE A 49 -8.43 1.50 1.80
C ILE A 49 -9.74 1.13 2.47
N SER A 50 -9.83 1.43 3.78
CA SER A 50 -10.93 1.02 4.67
C SER A 50 -10.96 -0.49 4.96
N GLU A 51 -10.94 -0.86 6.25
CA GLU A 51 -11.18 -2.22 6.79
C GLU A 51 -12.57 -2.29 7.43
#